data_AF-A0A9E6K0W7-F1
#
_entry.id   AF-A0A9E6K0W7-F1
#
_cell.length_a   1.000
_cell.length_b   1.000
_cell.length_c   1.000
_cell.angle_alpha   90.00
_cell.angle_beta   90.00
_cell.angle_gamma   90.00
#
_symmetry.space_group_name_H-M   'P 1'
#
loop_
_entity.id
_entity.type
_entity.pdbx_description
1 polymer ?
#
loop_
_entity_poly.entity_id
_entity_poly.type
_entity_poly.pdbx_seq_one_letter_code
_entity_poly.pdbx_strand_id
1 'polypeptide(L)'
;MNELFGKIASRISKTAGSVWAFLTACSIVIIWASTGALFHYSTTWQLFINTTTTIVTFLMVFLIQNTQNRDSKAIHLKLDELIKGIKGSSLKMLDIENLSEHELEDLLDVFKVTKDRYEKKLEKNRKVAAEIHAQKSQGM
;
A
#
# COMPACT_ATOMS: atom_id res chain seq x y z
N MET A 1 -16.96 -20.14 5.58
CA MET A 1 -16.96 -19.04 6.58
C MET A 1 -16.27 -17.76 6.11
N ASN A 2 -15.24 -17.81 5.23
CA ASN A 2 -14.52 -16.61 4.78
C ASN A 2 -15.31 -15.65 3.86
N GLU A 3 -16.23 -16.15 3.04
CA GLU A 3 -17.00 -15.27 2.13
C GLU A 3 -18.04 -14.40 2.85
N LEU A 4 -18.70 -14.94 3.89
CA LEU A 4 -19.68 -14.21 4.69
C LEU A 4 -19.01 -13.10 5.50
N PHE A 5 -17.91 -13.42 6.17
CA PHE A 5 -17.10 -12.42 6.86
C PHE A 5 -16.58 -11.35 5.89
N GLY A 6 -16.04 -11.75 4.74
CA GLY A 6 -15.54 -10.82 3.72
C GLY A 6 -16.63 -9.89 3.16
N LYS A 7 -17.84 -10.40 2.90
CA LYS A 7 -18.99 -9.60 2.43
C LYS A 7 -19.50 -8.64 3.51
N ILE A 8 -19.59 -9.10 4.76
CA ILE A 8 -20.01 -8.29 5.90
C ILE A 8 -18.97 -7.21 6.18
N ALA A 9 -17.70 -7.56 6.33
CA ALA A 9 -16.60 -6.62 6.53
C ALA A 9 -16.55 -5.59 5.39
N SER A 10 -16.67 -6.00 4.13
CA SER A 10 -16.66 -5.06 3.01
C SER A 10 -17.88 -4.13 2.99
N ARG A 11 -19.07 -4.57 3.44
CA ARG A 11 -20.25 -3.72 3.57
C ARG A 11 -20.12 -2.75 4.74
N ILE A 12 -19.63 -3.23 5.88
CA ILE A 12 -19.39 -2.41 7.07
C ILE A 12 -18.33 -1.35 6.75
N SER A 13 -17.18 -1.70 6.17
CA SER A 13 -16.14 -0.73 5.79
C SER A 13 -16.65 0.34 4.81
N LYS A 14 -17.43 -0.06 3.79
CA LYS A 14 -18.03 0.89 2.84
C LYS A 14 -19.03 1.82 3.51
N THR A 15 -19.83 1.31 4.45
CA THR A 15 -20.84 2.09 5.15
C THR A 15 -20.18 3.01 6.18
N ALA A 16 -19.21 2.52 6.94
CA ALA A 16 -18.45 3.27 7.93
C ALA A 16 -17.61 4.40 7.31
N GLY A 17 -17.12 4.24 6.07
CA GLY A 17 -16.43 5.29 5.32
C GLY A 17 -17.35 6.30 4.62
N SER A 18 -18.68 6.15 4.71
CA SER A 18 -19.62 7.04 4.04
C SER A 18 -19.85 8.34 4.84
N VAL A 19 -20.15 9.43 4.12
CA VAL A 19 -20.51 10.73 4.73
C VAL A 19 -21.68 10.60 5.71
N TRP A 20 -22.66 9.74 5.41
CA TRP A 20 -23.80 9.48 6.29
C TRP A 20 -23.42 8.81 7.60
N ALA A 21 -22.46 7.89 7.59
CA ALA A 21 -21.95 7.28 8.82
C ALA A 21 -21.19 8.30 9.68
N PHE A 22 -20.41 9.19 9.05
CA PHE A 22 -19.76 10.29 9.76
C PHE A 22 -20.76 11.24 10.43
N LEU A 23 -21.79 11.69 9.70
CA LEU A 23 -22.85 12.54 10.25
C LEU A 23 -23.61 11.85 11.40
N THR A 24 -23.85 10.54 11.28
CA THR A 24 -24.48 9.74 12.33
C THR A 24 -23.58 9.67 13.58
N ALA A 25 -22.28 9.43 13.40
CA ALA A 25 -21.31 9.41 14.50
C ALA A 25 -21.24 10.78 15.21
N CYS A 26 -21.17 11.89 14.45
CA CYS A 26 -21.23 13.24 15.01
C CYS A 26 -22.51 13.48 15.81
N SER A 27 -23.66 13.04 15.29
CA SER A 27 -24.96 13.17 15.98
C SER A 27 -24.97 12.39 17.30
N ILE A 28 -24.42 11.17 17.31
CA ILE A 28 -24.27 10.35 18.52
C ILE A 28 -23.40 11.09 19.56
N VAL A 29 -22.29 11.69 19.14
CA VAL A 29 -21.39 12.45 20.04
C VAL A 29 -22.11 13.68 20.61
N ILE A 30 -22.89 14.40 19.81
CA ILE A 30 -23.66 15.57 20.27
C ILE A 30 -24.73 15.17 21.28
N ILE A 31 -25.48 14.10 21.00
CA ILE A 31 -26.50 13.56 21.91
C ILE A 31 -25.86 13.12 23.21
N TRP A 32 -24.75 12.37 23.14
CA TRP A 32 -24.01 11.95 24.32
C TRP A 32 -23.57 13.18 25.14
N ALA A 33 -22.88 14.15 24.54
CA ALA A 33 -22.42 15.37 25.21
C ALA A 33 -23.56 16.14 25.90
N SER A 34 -24.73 16.21 25.24
CA SER A 34 -25.93 16.85 25.77
C SER A 34 -26.50 16.11 26.98
N THR A 35 -26.53 14.77 26.94
CA THR A 35 -26.94 13.96 28.10
C THR A 35 -25.97 14.06 29.27
N GLY A 36 -24.71 14.44 29.04
CA GLY A 36 -23.72 14.66 30.10
C GLY A 36 -24.16 15.68 31.15
N ALA A 37 -24.87 16.74 30.75
CA ALA A 37 -25.41 17.74 31.67
C ALA A 37 -26.46 17.16 32.63
N LEU A 38 -27.28 16.19 32.17
CA LEU A 38 -28.27 15.49 33.00
C LEU A 38 -27.61 14.53 34.01
N PHE A 39 -26.46 13.95 33.64
CA PHE A 39 -25.71 13.01 34.48
C PHE A 39 -24.56 13.66 35.25
N HIS A 40 -24.55 15.00 35.34
CA HIS A 40 -23.49 15.78 36.00
C HIS A 40 -22.07 15.41 35.57
N TYR A 41 -21.89 14.99 34.31
CA TYR A 41 -20.62 14.49 33.77
C TYR A 41 -19.94 13.43 34.65
N SER A 42 -20.74 12.53 35.24
CA SER A 42 -20.26 11.49 36.15
C SER A 42 -19.20 10.57 35.54
N THR A 43 -18.40 9.94 36.40
CA THR A 43 -17.37 8.96 36.01
C THR A 43 -17.95 7.81 35.17
N THR A 44 -19.15 7.31 35.52
CA THR A 44 -19.81 6.23 34.78
C THR A 44 -20.24 6.67 33.38
N TRP A 45 -20.72 7.90 33.23
CA TRP A 45 -21.09 8.46 31.93
C TRP A 45 -19.87 8.62 31.01
N GLN A 46 -18.73 9.06 31.55
CA GLN A 46 -17.47 9.15 30.79
C GLN A 46 -16.93 7.75 30.42
N LEU A 47 -16.98 6.82 31.37
CA LEU A 47 -16.51 5.45 31.18
C LEU A 47 -17.26 4.74 30.04
N PHE A 48 -18.56 5.00 29.90
CA PHE A 48 -19.38 4.36 28.86
C PHE A 48 -18.89 4.70 27.45
N ILE A 49 -18.66 5.98 27.15
CA ILE A 49 -18.19 6.36 25.80
C ILE A 49 -16.76 5.91 25.55
N ASN A 50 -15.90 5.99 26.56
CA ASN A 50 -14.50 5.62 26.43
C ASN A 50 -14.40 4.13 26.12
N THR A 51 -15.06 3.29 26.92
CA THR A 51 -15.09 1.84 26.72
C THR A 51 -15.66 1.48 25.35
N THR A 52 -16.78 2.11 24.96
CA THR A 52 -17.43 1.83 23.67
C THR A 52 -16.53 2.21 22.49
N THR A 53 -15.93 3.39 22.53
CA THR A 53 -15.08 3.89 21.45
C THR A 53 -13.82 3.03 21.31
N THR A 54 -13.23 2.58 22.42
CA THR A 54 -12.10 1.65 22.39
C THR A 54 -12.45 0.33 21.72
N ILE A 55 -13.58 -0.29 22.04
CA ILE A 55 -14.03 -1.54 21.40
C ILE A 55 -14.26 -1.32 19.90
N VAL A 56 -14.97 -0.24 19.53
CA VAL A 56 -15.23 0.09 18.12
C VAL A 56 -13.91 0.32 17.37
N THR A 57 -12.96 1.03 17.97
CA THR A 57 -11.65 1.29 17.37
C THR A 57 -10.86 0.00 17.18
N PHE A 58 -10.87 -0.89 18.17
CA PHE A 58 -10.23 -2.20 18.06
C PHE A 58 -10.81 -3.02 16.90
N LEU A 59 -12.13 -3.06 16.77
CA LEU A 59 -12.80 -3.71 15.63
C LEU A 59 -12.48 -3.01 14.29
N MET A 60 -12.41 -1.67 14.29
CA MET A 60 -12.08 -0.87 13.11
C MET A 60 -10.70 -1.25 12.55
N VAL A 61 -9.70 -1.51 13.41
CA VAL A 61 -8.36 -1.95 12.97
C VAL A 61 -8.47 -3.23 12.14
N PHE A 62 -9.21 -4.24 12.58
CA PHE A 62 -9.39 -5.47 11.80
C PHE A 62 -10.16 -5.24 10.49
N LEU A 63 -11.18 -4.38 10.50
CA LEU A 63 -11.94 -4.03 9.30
C LEU A 63 -11.09 -3.30 8.26
N ILE A 64 -10.28 -2.35 8.73
CA ILE A 64 -9.31 -1.62 7.91
C ILE A 64 -8.27 -2.59 7.36
N GLN A 65 -7.68 -3.44 8.20
CA GLN A 65 -6.71 -4.45 7.76
C GLN A 65 -7.30 -5.41 6.73
N ASN A 66 -8.54 -5.89 6.91
CA ASN A 66 -9.19 -6.76 5.92
C ASN A 66 -9.43 -6.04 4.58
N THR A 67 -9.81 -4.77 4.63
CA THR A 67 -10.03 -3.96 3.42
C THR A 67 -8.71 -3.67 2.71
N GLN A 68 -7.71 -3.22 3.47
CA GLN A 68 -6.35 -2.95 2.98
C GLN A 68 -5.69 -4.20 2.41
N ASN A 69 -5.77 -5.35 3.09
CA ASN A 69 -5.21 -6.61 2.60
C ASN A 69 -5.82 -7.03 1.24
N ARG A 70 -7.12 -6.79 1.04
CA ARG A 70 -7.77 -7.08 -0.25
C ARG A 70 -7.34 -6.09 -1.33
N ASP A 71 -7.28 -4.80 -0.99
CA ASP A 71 -6.93 -3.75 -1.94
C ASP A 71 -5.44 -3.84 -2.36
N SER A 72 -4.53 -4.17 -1.43
CA SER A 72 -3.12 -4.45 -1.74
C SER A 72 -2.99 -5.60 -2.75
N LYS A 73 -3.67 -6.73 -2.53
CA LYS A 73 -3.67 -7.86 -3.48
C LYS A 73 -4.18 -7.46 -4.87
N ALA A 74 -5.22 -6.63 -4.93
CA ALA A 74 -5.74 -6.15 -6.21
C ALA A 74 -4.74 -5.22 -6.93
N ILE A 75 -3.95 -4.44 -6.18
CA ILE A 75 -2.88 -3.61 -6.74
C ILE A 75 -1.77 -4.50 -7.32
N HIS A 76 -1.29 -5.51 -6.57
CA HIS A 76 -0.29 -6.48 -7.04
C HIS A 76 -0.70 -7.12 -8.36
N LEU A 77 -1.91 -7.69 -8.43
CA LEU A 77 -2.42 -8.32 -9.67
C LEU A 77 -2.51 -7.36 -10.86
N LYS A 78 -2.85 -6.08 -10.62
CA LYS A 78 -2.87 -5.08 -11.70
C LYS A 78 -1.47 -4.73 -12.17
N LEU A 79 -0.50 -4.62 -11.25
CA LEU A 79 0.90 -4.37 -11.58
C LEU A 79 1.49 -5.56 -12.35
N ASP A 80 1.19 -6.79 -11.94
CA ASP A 80 1.59 -8.01 -12.63
C ASP A 80 1.11 -8.04 -14.09
N GLU A 81 -0.16 -7.70 -14.32
CA GLU A 81 -0.71 -7.65 -15.69
C GLU A 81 -0.02 -6.55 -16.53
N LEU A 82 0.28 -5.39 -15.93
CA LEU A 82 1.05 -4.33 -16.61
C LEU A 82 2.49 -4.78 -16.92
N ILE A 83 3.17 -5.43 -15.98
CA ILE A 83 4.54 -5.94 -16.13
C ILE A 83 4.59 -7.02 -17.22
N LYS A 84 3.59 -7.91 -17.25
CA LYS A 84 3.42 -8.93 -18.29
C LYS A 84 3.25 -8.33 -19.69
N GLY A 85 2.63 -7.16 -19.79
CA GLY A 85 2.46 -6.42 -21.05
C GLY A 85 3.74 -5.76 -21.59
N ILE A 86 4.79 -5.61 -20.77
CA ILE A 86 6.05 -4.96 -21.16
C ILE A 86 7.00 -5.97 -21.82
N LYS A 87 7.37 -5.73 -23.09
CA LYS A 87 8.36 -6.54 -23.81
C LYS A 87 9.72 -6.50 -23.09
N GLY A 88 10.23 -7.67 -22.71
CA GLY A 88 11.52 -7.81 -22.01
C GLY A 88 11.43 -7.85 -20.49
N SER A 89 10.22 -7.86 -19.92
CA SER A 89 10.03 -8.15 -18.50
C SER A 89 10.49 -9.58 -18.16
N SER A 90 11.24 -9.73 -17.07
CA SER A 90 11.60 -11.04 -16.53
C SER A 90 10.39 -11.64 -15.82
N LEU A 91 10.05 -12.90 -16.13
CA LEU A 91 9.01 -13.65 -15.43
C LEU A 91 9.30 -13.77 -13.91
N LYS A 92 10.55 -13.59 -13.48
CA LYS A 92 10.94 -13.55 -12.07
C LYS A 92 10.57 -12.24 -11.35
N MET A 93 10.20 -11.20 -12.10
CA MET A 93 9.71 -9.94 -11.54
C MET A 93 8.20 -9.99 -11.26
N LEU A 94 7.48 -10.83 -12.02
CA LEU A 94 6.13 -11.26 -11.69
C LEU A 94 6.23 -12.08 -10.40
N ASP A 95 5.39 -11.75 -9.42
CA ASP A 95 5.31 -12.47 -8.14
C ASP A 95 6.51 -12.30 -7.18
N ILE A 96 7.20 -11.16 -7.25
CA ILE A 96 8.37 -10.88 -6.39
C ILE A 96 8.03 -10.93 -4.90
N GLU A 97 6.77 -10.64 -4.51
CA GLU A 97 6.31 -10.64 -3.12
C GLU A 97 6.22 -12.04 -2.48
N ASN A 98 6.21 -13.11 -3.28
CA ASN A 98 6.11 -14.48 -2.80
C ASN A 98 7.45 -15.25 -2.87
N LEU A 99 8.53 -14.60 -3.33
CA LEU A 99 9.86 -15.17 -3.31
C LEU A 99 10.34 -15.38 -1.87
N SER A 100 11.05 -16.49 -1.63
CA SER A 100 11.81 -16.65 -0.39
C SER A 100 12.96 -15.66 -0.31
N GLU A 101 13.47 -15.40 0.89
CA GLU A 101 14.60 -14.47 1.10
C GLU A 101 15.81 -14.84 0.22
N HIS A 102 16.12 -16.14 0.12
CA HIS A 102 17.21 -16.64 -0.73
C HIS A 102 16.93 -16.38 -2.22
N GLU A 103 15.71 -16.60 -2.70
CA GLU A 103 15.34 -16.33 -4.09
C GLU A 103 15.37 -14.82 -4.41
N LEU A 104 15.05 -13.98 -3.42
CA LEU A 104 15.14 -12.54 -3.53
C LEU A 104 16.60 -12.06 -3.60
N GLU A 105 17.49 -12.63 -2.78
CA GLU A 105 18.94 -12.39 -2.84
C GLU A 105 19.53 -12.81 -4.19
N ASP A 106 19.19 -14.00 -4.68
CA ASP A 106 19.60 -14.49 -6.01
C ASP A 106 19.16 -13.53 -7.12
N LEU A 107 17.91 -13.04 -7.05
CA LEU A 107 17.37 -12.09 -8.01
C LEU A 107 18.12 -10.75 -7.94
N LEU A 108 18.38 -10.24 -6.74
CA LEU A 108 19.14 -9.01 -6.51
C LEU A 108 20.55 -9.11 -7.11
N ASP A 109 21.23 -10.25 -6.96
CA ASP A 109 22.56 -10.44 -7.51
C ASP A 109 22.57 -10.46 -9.04
N VAL A 110 21.57 -11.10 -9.67
CA VAL A 110 21.39 -11.03 -11.13
C VAL A 110 21.17 -9.58 -11.61
N PHE A 111 20.40 -8.79 -10.86
CA PHE A 111 20.19 -7.37 -11.17
C PHE A 111 21.46 -6.54 -11.02
N LYS A 112 22.26 -6.74 -9.96
CA LYS A 112 23.55 -6.07 -9.76
C LYS A 112 24.50 -6.34 -10.94
N VAL A 113 24.66 -7.62 -11.32
CA VAL A 113 25.52 -7.99 -12.46
C VAL A 113 25.04 -7.38 -13.77
N THR A 114 23.73 -7.29 -13.96
CA THR A 114 23.14 -6.68 -15.16
C THR A 114 23.36 -5.18 -15.18
N LYS A 115 23.14 -4.49 -14.05
CA LYS A 115 23.42 -3.05 -13.88
C LYS A 115 24.88 -2.71 -14.15
N ASP A 116 25.82 -3.46 -13.56
CA ASP A 116 27.26 -3.26 -13.78
C ASP A 116 27.65 -3.40 -15.26
N ARG A 117 27.04 -4.35 -15.98
CA ARG A 117 27.27 -4.50 -17.43
C ARG A 117 26.75 -3.30 -18.21
N TYR A 118 25.58 -2.77 -17.86
CA TYR A 118 25.02 -1.57 -18.49
C TYR A 118 25.90 -0.34 -18.22
N GLU A 119 26.35 -0.13 -16.99
CA GLU A 119 27.22 0.99 -16.61
C GLU A 119 28.55 0.95 -17.36
N LYS A 120 29.23 -0.21 -17.39
CA LYS A 120 30.49 -0.38 -18.17
C LYS A 120 30.29 -0.11 -19.66
N LYS A 121 29.16 -0.53 -20.23
CA LYS A 121 28.82 -0.27 -21.64
C LYS A 121 28.59 1.22 -21.91
N LEU A 122 27.92 1.91 -20.99
CA LEU A 122 27.70 3.37 -21.04
C LEU A 122 29.02 4.14 -20.95
N GLU A 123 29.92 3.77 -20.05
CA GLU A 123 31.25 4.37 -19.94
C GLU A 123 32.06 4.17 -21.22
N LYS A 124 32.06 2.95 -21.77
CA LYS A 124 32.75 2.67 -23.04
C LYS A 124 32.19 3.54 -24.17
N ASN A 125 30.87 3.61 -24.31
CA ASN A 125 30.22 4.42 -25.35
C ASN A 125 30.53 5.92 -25.18
N ARG A 126 30.58 6.42 -23.94
CA ARG A 126 30.95 7.81 -23.66
C ARG A 126 32.40 8.11 -24.05
N LYS A 127 33.34 7.20 -23.77
CA LYS A 127 34.75 7.33 -24.18
C LYS A 127 34.89 7.37 -25.70
N VAL A 128 34.24 6.44 -26.40
CA VAL A 128 34.24 6.41 -27.88
C VAL A 128 33.66 7.70 -28.47
N ALA A 129 32.54 8.20 -27.92
CA ALA A 129 31.96 9.47 -28.38
C ALA A 129 32.91 10.66 -28.17
N ALA A 130 33.60 10.73 -27.02
CA ALA A 130 34.58 11.77 -26.74
C ALA A 130 35.79 11.71 -27.69
N GLU A 131 36.29 10.52 -28.01
CA GLU A 131 37.38 10.32 -28.97
C GLU A 131 37.01 10.75 -30.39
N ILE A 132 35.80 10.41 -30.84
CA ILE A 132 35.27 10.84 -32.16
C ILE A 132 35.15 12.37 -32.22
N HIS A 133 34.67 13.01 -31.15
CA HIS A 133 34.59 14.47 -31.07
C HIS A 133 35.96 15.14 -31.07
N ALA A 134 36.94 14.58 -30.35
CA ALA A 134 38.31 15.08 -30.33
C ALA A 134 38.99 14.96 -31.72
N GLN A 135 38.83 13.83 -32.41
CA GLN A 135 39.37 13.64 -33.77
C GLN A 135 38.75 14.60 -34.79
N LYS A 136 37.43 14.85 -34.72
CA LYS A 136 36.77 15.83 -35.61
C LYS A 136 37.21 17.27 -35.35
N SER A 137 37.61 17.61 -34.13
CA SER A 137 38.09 18.95 -33.76
C SER A 137 39.55 19.20 -34.12
N GLN A 138 40.35 18.15 -34.36
CA GLN A 138 41.76 18.24 -34.76
C GLN A 138 41.97 18.16 -36.29
N GLY A 139 40.94 17.75 -37.04
CA GLY A 139 40.97 17.64 -38.51
C GLY A 139 40.28 18.79 -39.25
N MET A 140 39.88 19.85 -38.56
CA MET A 140 39.35 21.13 -39.10
C MET A 140 40.33 22.25 -38.75
#